data_AF-A0A1I3XAE3-F1
#
_entry.id   AF-A0A1I3XAE3-F1
#
_cell.length_a   1.000
_cell.length_b   1.000
_cell.length_c   1.000
_cell.angle_alpha   90.00
_cell.angle_beta   90.00
_cell.angle_gamma   90.00
#
_symmetry.space_group_name_H-M   'P 1'
#
loop_
_entity.id
_entity.type
_entity.pdbx_description
1 polymer ?
#
loop_
_entity_poly.entity_id
_entity_poly.type
_entity_poly.pdbx_seq_one_letter_code
_entity_poly.pdbx_strand_id
1 'polypeptide(L)'
;MREVPYASRVASTVASPSKSQGSFFEAPFEHLGVRQFINCTGVRAINGNCRMLPEVEQAMAAAAHSFVNLDELMLQVGKRLGALTGAEWGIVTAGSAAALALAAAGCIAGNDPERMVRLPMHCGPAALVPGDQRFAYEQALRLAGLTIRSVGSVTEVEMALARHDVALICINAMREARSHLPLKALVPVAQGAKVPVLVDAASVYPQNPDPWLARGADLVVYSGGKFLRGPPSTGLLLGRRELVEAAWLNGAPHQSFGRPMKIGKEEVVGALAAVEHWFGSHDHAADERRWRADLAVVAAELEEESGILTEVAEPVDLARVPRLRVQWDTVRFSVHGLELREWLLAGSPSVMLDEIRATSASVVIDPYNFQPGEAQIVARRMREELRRACARRGRAEEPIDGETPLLTGRWRLHLSFLHRRTDHEVVLGQSGTEISGIHRATMSEAALKGVAAGGEIRFTSSHPYEAANIAYTFVGRKIGDELTGVVTLGAATDGHWGPVFCSQFGKANWRAKRIGASP
;
A
#
# COMPACT_ATOMS: atom_id res chain seq x y z
N MET A 1 -7.21 -10.76 18.07
CA MET A 1 -8.01 -10.26 16.92
C MET A 1 -7.59 -8.83 16.66
N ARG A 2 -7.13 -8.47 15.45
CA ARG A 2 -6.92 -7.06 15.10
C ARG A 2 -8.26 -6.39 14.86
N GLU A 3 -8.50 -5.25 15.50
CA GLU A 3 -9.70 -4.45 15.24
C GLU A 3 -9.59 -3.83 13.84
N VAL A 4 -10.67 -3.91 13.05
CA VAL A 4 -10.73 -3.24 11.75
C VAL A 4 -10.89 -1.74 12.03
N PRO A 5 -9.96 -0.88 11.59
CA PRO A 5 -9.99 0.53 11.95
C PRO A 5 -11.25 1.18 11.41
N TYR A 6 -11.98 1.88 12.27
CA TYR A 6 -13.26 2.47 11.94
C TYR A 6 -13.11 3.94 11.57
N ALA A 7 -13.86 4.35 10.56
CA ALA A 7 -13.98 5.73 10.12
C ALA A 7 -15.50 6.05 10.12
N SER A 8 -15.83 7.22 10.66
CA SER A 8 -17.15 7.64 11.15
C SER A 8 -18.22 7.80 10.05
N ARG A 9 -19.46 8.11 10.47
CA ARG A 9 -20.71 8.26 9.68
C ARG A 9 -20.71 9.44 8.69
N VAL A 10 -19.57 9.86 8.14
CA VAL A 10 -19.59 10.91 7.10
C VAL A 10 -20.08 10.28 5.81
N ALA A 11 -21.35 10.50 5.49
CA ALA A 11 -21.86 10.28 4.15
C ALA A 11 -20.93 10.99 3.18
N SER A 12 -20.29 10.23 2.26
CA SER A 12 -19.54 10.81 1.17
C SER A 12 -20.51 11.63 0.34
N THR A 13 -20.62 12.91 0.63
CA THR A 13 -21.22 13.87 -0.27
C THR A 13 -20.23 14.01 -1.41
N VAL A 14 -20.43 13.19 -2.45
CA VAL A 14 -19.84 13.46 -3.75
C VAL A 14 -20.38 14.83 -4.13
N ALA A 15 -19.54 15.86 -4.02
CA ALA A 15 -19.91 17.20 -4.44
C ALA A 15 -20.40 17.10 -5.89
N SER A 16 -21.55 17.71 -6.17
CA SER A 16 -22.02 17.82 -7.55
C SER A 16 -20.91 18.47 -8.38
N PRO A 17 -20.56 17.93 -9.56
CA PRO A 17 -19.48 18.47 -10.36
C PRO A 17 -19.77 19.95 -10.63
N SER A 18 -18.82 20.84 -10.26
CA SER A 18 -18.84 22.21 -10.77
C SER A 18 -18.77 22.13 -12.29
N LYS A 19 -19.52 22.99 -12.98
CA LYS A 19 -19.38 23.11 -14.44
C LYS A 19 -17.94 23.54 -14.73
N SER A 20 -17.11 22.63 -15.25
CA SER A 20 -15.72 22.92 -15.59
C SER A 20 -15.68 24.03 -16.64
N GLN A 21 -14.97 25.13 -16.36
CA GLN A 21 -14.81 26.24 -17.31
C GLN A 21 -13.54 26.11 -18.19
N GLY A 22 -12.64 25.17 -17.89
CA GLY A 22 -11.39 24.93 -18.63
C GLY A 22 -11.43 23.71 -19.56
N SER A 23 -10.40 23.55 -20.39
CA SER A 23 -10.28 22.38 -21.27
C SER A 23 -9.89 21.12 -20.51
N PHE A 24 -10.26 19.93 -21.03
CA PHE A 24 -9.84 18.64 -20.46
C PHE A 24 -8.32 18.52 -20.30
N PHE A 25 -7.57 19.13 -21.23
CA PHE A 25 -6.11 19.08 -21.25
C PHE A 25 -5.45 19.96 -20.18
N GLU A 26 -6.17 20.92 -19.60
CA GLU A 26 -5.68 21.78 -18.52
C GLU A 26 -6.09 21.26 -17.12
N ALA A 27 -7.32 20.74 -16.98
CA ALA A 27 -7.87 20.31 -15.69
C ALA A 27 -8.63 18.96 -15.80
N PRO A 28 -7.94 17.84 -16.12
CA PRO A 28 -8.58 16.56 -16.40
C PRO A 28 -9.38 16.01 -15.20
N PHE A 29 -8.88 16.17 -13.97
CA PHE A 29 -9.57 15.68 -12.78
C PHE A 29 -10.86 16.46 -12.49
N GLU A 30 -10.83 17.79 -12.61
CA GLU A 30 -12.04 18.61 -12.45
C GLU A 30 -13.09 18.25 -13.50
N HIS A 31 -12.67 18.09 -14.75
CA HIS A 31 -13.57 17.69 -15.85
C HIS A 31 -14.21 16.31 -15.62
N LEU A 32 -13.48 15.38 -14.99
CA LEU A 32 -13.98 14.07 -14.59
C LEU A 32 -14.80 14.09 -13.29
N GLY A 33 -14.92 15.24 -12.61
CA GLY A 33 -15.56 15.36 -11.30
C GLY A 33 -14.75 14.70 -10.17
N VAL A 34 -13.47 14.43 -10.39
CA VAL A 34 -12.55 13.84 -9.40
C VAL A 34 -11.92 14.96 -8.59
N ARG A 35 -12.21 14.97 -7.30
CA ARG A 35 -11.66 15.95 -6.38
C ARG A 35 -10.19 15.66 -6.06
N GLN A 36 -9.37 16.70 -6.20
CA GLN A 36 -7.96 16.68 -5.79
C GLN A 36 -7.80 16.93 -4.29
N PHE A 37 -6.68 16.50 -3.72
CA PHE A 37 -6.33 16.71 -2.32
C PHE A 37 -4.84 16.96 -2.12
N ILE A 38 -4.51 17.66 -1.03
CA ILE A 38 -3.15 17.79 -0.52
C ILE A 38 -2.76 16.47 0.15
N ASN A 39 -1.67 15.87 -0.31
CA ASN A 39 -1.23 14.53 0.11
C ASN A 39 -0.24 14.60 1.28
N CYS A 40 -0.71 14.28 2.49
CA CYS A 40 0.12 14.18 3.70
C CYS A 40 0.52 12.73 4.04
N THR A 41 0.43 11.81 3.08
CA THR A 41 0.58 10.36 3.31
C THR A 41 1.87 9.76 2.73
N GLY A 42 2.76 10.62 2.21
CA GLY A 42 3.95 10.20 1.49
C GLY A 42 3.61 9.56 0.13
N VAL A 43 4.33 8.50 -0.22
CA VAL A 43 4.46 7.99 -1.61
C VAL A 43 3.46 6.88 -1.98
N ARG A 44 2.21 6.98 -1.54
CA ARG A 44 1.24 5.88 -1.67
C ARG A 44 0.66 5.74 -3.08
N ALA A 45 0.68 4.52 -3.62
CA ALA A 45 0.17 4.23 -4.96
C ALA A 45 -1.32 4.54 -5.15
N ILE A 46 -2.17 4.30 -4.13
CA ILE A 46 -3.60 4.62 -4.21
C ILE A 46 -3.86 6.13 -4.38
N ASN A 47 -2.89 6.98 -3.99
CA ASN A 47 -2.95 8.43 -4.13
C ASN A 47 -2.19 8.92 -5.38
N GLY A 48 -1.79 8.03 -6.30
CA GLY A 48 -1.01 8.37 -7.49
C GLY A 48 0.50 8.44 -7.26
N ASN A 49 1.00 7.91 -6.15
CA ASN A 49 2.39 8.01 -5.69
C ASN A 49 2.83 9.47 -5.43
N CYS A 50 3.75 9.99 -6.23
CA CYS A 50 4.32 11.32 -6.11
C CYS A 50 4.12 12.09 -7.41
N ARG A 51 4.17 13.42 -7.32
CA ARG A 51 4.17 14.27 -8.51
C ARG A 51 5.49 14.09 -9.26
N MET A 52 5.39 13.83 -10.56
CA MET A 52 6.55 13.69 -11.44
C MET A 52 7.40 14.97 -11.41
N LEU A 53 8.69 14.80 -11.69
CA LEU A 53 9.60 15.92 -11.91
C LEU A 53 9.35 16.55 -13.29
N PRO A 54 9.49 17.88 -13.46
CA PRO A 54 9.38 18.52 -14.78
C PRO A 54 10.32 17.91 -15.83
N GLU A 55 11.54 17.53 -15.43
CA GLU A 55 12.54 16.89 -16.29
C GLU A 55 12.07 15.52 -16.79
N VAL A 56 11.33 14.78 -15.95
CA VAL A 56 10.74 13.48 -16.30
C VAL A 56 9.63 13.67 -17.33
N GLU A 57 8.74 14.63 -17.11
CA GLU A 57 7.65 14.96 -18.05
C GLU A 57 8.21 15.39 -19.41
N GLN A 58 9.24 16.23 -19.40
CA GLN A 58 9.93 16.68 -20.62
C GLN A 58 10.57 15.50 -21.38
N ALA A 59 11.25 14.60 -20.68
CA ALA A 59 11.89 13.43 -21.28
C ALA A 59 10.84 12.47 -21.89
N MET A 60 9.73 12.25 -21.20
CA MET A 60 8.60 11.46 -21.72
C MET A 60 7.99 12.08 -22.98
N ALA A 61 7.75 13.40 -22.97
CA ALA A 61 7.22 14.11 -24.11
C ALA A 61 8.16 14.00 -25.32
N ALA A 62 9.46 14.20 -25.12
CA ALA A 62 10.46 14.03 -26.19
C ALA A 62 10.48 12.60 -26.74
N ALA A 63 10.43 11.59 -25.87
CA ALA A 63 10.40 10.19 -26.27
C ALA A 63 9.14 9.85 -27.09
N ALA A 64 8.00 10.48 -26.81
CA ALA A 64 6.73 10.23 -27.49
C ALA A 64 6.79 10.48 -29.01
N HIS A 65 7.68 11.37 -29.46
CA HIS A 65 7.79 11.79 -30.87
C HIS A 65 8.66 10.88 -31.76
N SER A 66 9.29 9.82 -31.21
CA SER A 66 10.21 8.96 -31.96
C SER A 66 9.83 7.47 -31.86
N PHE A 67 10.09 6.70 -32.93
CA PHE A 67 10.06 5.23 -32.88
C PHE A 67 11.48 4.70 -32.67
N VAL A 68 11.61 3.66 -31.84
CA VAL A 68 12.89 3.00 -31.54
C VAL A 68 12.67 1.49 -31.40
N ASN A 69 13.74 0.71 -31.58
CA ASN A 69 13.76 -0.68 -31.16
C ASN A 69 13.89 -0.73 -29.62
N LEU A 70 12.96 -1.44 -28.96
CA LEU A 70 12.92 -1.50 -27.50
C LEU A 70 14.06 -2.32 -26.91
N ASP A 71 14.61 -3.30 -27.62
CA ASP A 71 15.79 -4.05 -27.15
C ASP A 71 17.05 -3.20 -27.22
N GLU A 72 17.19 -2.39 -28.27
CA GLU A 72 18.28 -1.41 -28.36
C GLU A 72 18.17 -0.34 -27.28
N LEU A 73 16.94 0.16 -27.05
CA LEU A 73 16.66 1.10 -25.96
C LEU A 73 17.02 0.49 -24.61
N MET A 74 16.51 -0.70 -24.30
CA MET A 74 16.72 -1.32 -22.99
C MET A 74 18.19 -1.73 -22.78
N LEU A 75 18.89 -2.13 -23.84
CA LEU A 75 20.34 -2.36 -23.78
C LEU A 75 21.11 -1.13 -23.29
N GLN A 76 20.79 0.04 -23.84
CA GLN A 76 21.46 1.29 -23.46
C GLN A 76 20.99 1.80 -22.09
N VAL A 77 19.68 1.74 -21.83
CA VAL A 77 19.09 2.09 -20.52
C VAL A 77 19.72 1.24 -19.43
N GLY A 78 19.85 -0.08 -19.63
CA GLY A 78 20.40 -0.96 -18.61
C GLY A 78 21.86 -0.73 -18.31
N LYS A 79 22.68 -0.40 -19.33
CA LYS A 79 24.06 0.04 -19.12
C LYS A 79 24.10 1.34 -18.32
N ARG A 80 23.20 2.27 -18.62
CA ARG A 80 23.15 3.57 -17.93
C ARG A 80 22.70 3.43 -16.48
N LEU A 81 21.67 2.62 -16.22
CA LEU A 81 21.23 2.28 -14.87
C LEU A 81 22.36 1.63 -14.07
N GLY A 82 23.09 0.67 -14.64
CA GLY A 82 24.27 0.08 -14.02
C GLY A 82 25.31 1.14 -13.63
N ALA A 83 25.69 2.01 -14.57
CA ALA A 83 26.65 3.08 -14.32
C ALA A 83 26.22 4.08 -13.22
N LEU A 84 24.92 4.39 -13.13
CA LEU A 84 24.39 5.34 -12.14
C LEU A 84 24.23 4.74 -10.74
N THR A 85 24.03 3.42 -10.64
CA THR A 85 23.65 2.75 -9.39
C THR A 85 24.78 1.88 -8.81
N GLY A 86 25.80 1.56 -9.61
CA GLY A 86 26.84 0.59 -9.26
C GLY A 86 26.40 -0.87 -9.47
N ALA A 87 25.22 -1.12 -10.05
CA ALA A 87 24.81 -2.45 -10.49
C ALA A 87 25.56 -2.87 -11.78
N GLU A 88 25.66 -4.18 -12.03
CA GLU A 88 26.22 -4.65 -13.31
C GLU A 88 25.33 -4.27 -14.49
N TRP A 89 24.01 -4.36 -14.29
CA TRP A 89 23.00 -3.98 -15.28
C TRP A 89 21.63 -3.72 -14.63
N GLY A 90 20.68 -3.19 -15.41
CA GLY A 90 19.34 -2.87 -14.92
C GLY A 90 18.28 -2.84 -16.01
N ILE A 91 17.00 -2.92 -15.64
CA ILE A 91 15.86 -2.64 -16.52
C ILE A 91 14.80 -1.80 -15.82
N VAL A 92 14.02 -1.08 -16.62
CA VAL A 92 12.78 -0.43 -16.18
C VAL A 92 11.59 -1.35 -16.49
N THR A 93 10.68 -1.51 -15.55
CA THR A 93 9.51 -2.38 -15.63
C THR A 93 8.21 -1.64 -15.32
N ALA A 94 7.07 -2.23 -15.68
CA ALA A 94 5.73 -1.71 -15.37
C ALA A 94 5.38 -1.85 -13.87
N GLY A 95 6.13 -1.12 -13.04
CA GLY A 95 5.99 -1.10 -11.59
C GLY A 95 6.88 -2.14 -10.89
N SER A 96 7.12 -1.93 -9.60
CA SER A 96 7.94 -2.85 -8.79
C SER A 96 7.36 -4.26 -8.68
N ALA A 97 6.03 -4.40 -8.75
CA ALA A 97 5.40 -5.73 -8.79
C ALA A 97 5.76 -6.48 -10.09
N ALA A 98 5.81 -5.80 -11.24
CA ALA A 98 6.31 -6.40 -12.48
C ALA A 98 7.80 -6.73 -12.36
N ALA A 99 8.61 -5.88 -11.73
CA ALA A 99 10.02 -6.21 -11.47
C ALA A 99 10.18 -7.51 -10.65
N LEU A 100 9.40 -7.70 -9.59
CA LEU A 100 9.41 -8.94 -8.79
C LEU A 100 8.98 -10.16 -9.63
N ALA A 101 7.92 -10.03 -10.42
CA ALA A 101 7.43 -11.13 -11.26
C ALA A 101 8.41 -11.49 -12.39
N LEU A 102 9.03 -10.50 -13.03
CA LEU A 102 10.05 -10.71 -14.08
C LEU A 102 11.35 -11.25 -13.51
N ALA A 103 11.77 -10.80 -12.31
CA ALA A 103 12.90 -11.39 -11.59
C ALA A 103 12.63 -12.88 -11.29
N ALA A 104 11.43 -13.21 -10.79
CA ALA A 104 11.02 -14.59 -10.55
C ALA A 104 11.04 -15.42 -11.84
N ALA A 105 10.49 -14.90 -12.94
CA ALA A 105 10.52 -15.57 -14.25
C ALA A 105 11.96 -15.80 -14.74
N GLY A 106 12.84 -14.79 -14.62
CA GLY A 106 14.27 -14.89 -14.95
C GLY A 106 14.99 -15.96 -14.13
N CYS A 107 14.74 -16.05 -12.82
CA CYS A 107 15.34 -17.08 -11.96
C CYS A 107 14.83 -18.51 -12.28
N ILE A 108 13.60 -18.67 -12.76
CA ILE A 108 13.01 -19.99 -13.04
C ILE A 108 13.37 -20.50 -14.44
N ALA A 109 13.22 -19.62 -15.44
CA ALA A 109 13.28 -19.98 -16.85
C ALA A 109 14.56 -19.49 -17.54
N GLY A 110 15.26 -18.50 -17.00
CA GLY A 110 16.40 -17.89 -17.67
C GLY A 110 16.00 -17.40 -19.06
N ASN A 111 16.80 -17.75 -20.06
CA ASN A 111 16.50 -17.59 -21.48
C ASN A 111 16.23 -18.95 -22.18
N ASP A 112 15.83 -19.99 -21.43
CA ASP A 112 15.48 -21.29 -21.98
C ASP A 112 14.05 -21.24 -22.55
N PRO A 113 13.86 -21.28 -23.88
CA PRO A 113 12.54 -21.16 -24.49
C PRO A 113 11.57 -22.26 -24.04
N GLU A 114 12.05 -23.48 -23.75
CA GLU A 114 11.17 -24.56 -23.28
C GLU A 114 10.61 -24.28 -21.88
N ARG A 115 11.37 -23.59 -21.04
CA ARG A 115 10.92 -23.17 -19.71
C ARG A 115 10.07 -21.91 -19.79
N MET A 116 10.46 -20.95 -20.63
CA MET A 116 9.74 -19.68 -20.80
C MET A 116 8.29 -19.90 -21.25
N VAL A 117 8.05 -20.80 -22.22
CA VAL A 117 6.68 -21.11 -22.69
C VAL A 117 5.82 -21.87 -21.68
N ARG A 118 6.42 -22.39 -20.60
CA ARG A 118 5.72 -23.09 -19.51
C ARG A 118 5.38 -22.17 -18.34
N LEU A 119 5.80 -20.90 -18.38
CA LEU A 119 5.42 -19.92 -17.35
C LEU A 119 3.93 -19.51 -17.52
N PRO A 120 3.18 -19.35 -16.42
CA PRO A 120 3.58 -19.64 -15.04
C PRO A 120 3.67 -21.15 -14.76
N MET A 121 4.68 -21.55 -13.99
CA MET A 121 4.89 -22.97 -13.69
C MET A 121 3.74 -23.56 -12.86
N HIS A 122 3.15 -24.66 -13.33
CA HIS A 122 2.27 -25.49 -12.51
C HIS A 122 3.11 -26.26 -11.49
N CYS A 123 2.82 -26.09 -10.19
CA CYS A 123 3.63 -26.64 -9.09
C CYS A 123 5.11 -26.22 -9.18
N GLY A 124 5.35 -24.93 -9.43
CA GLY A 124 6.70 -24.38 -9.56
C GLY A 124 7.52 -24.42 -8.27
N PRO A 125 8.82 -24.11 -8.38
CA PRO A 125 9.75 -24.09 -7.26
C PRO A 125 9.32 -23.09 -6.16
N ALA A 126 9.96 -23.18 -5.00
CA ALA A 126 9.72 -22.28 -3.89
C ALA A 126 10.50 -20.97 -4.02
N ALA A 127 9.89 -19.87 -3.60
CA ALA A 127 10.59 -18.70 -3.11
C ALA A 127 10.69 -18.79 -1.58
N LEU A 128 11.90 -18.69 -1.02
CA LEU A 128 12.04 -18.56 0.42
C LEU A 128 11.84 -17.11 0.83
N VAL A 129 11.00 -16.88 1.84
CA VAL A 129 10.77 -15.55 2.41
C VAL A 129 10.85 -15.66 3.93
N PRO A 130 11.70 -14.88 4.62
CA PRO A 130 11.70 -14.85 6.08
C PRO A 130 10.30 -14.52 6.62
N GLY A 131 9.85 -15.28 7.63
CA GLY A 131 8.49 -15.17 8.16
C GLY A 131 8.14 -13.77 8.70
N ASP A 132 9.11 -13.10 9.31
CA ASP A 132 9.01 -11.73 9.82
C ASP A 132 9.11 -10.65 8.73
N GLN A 133 9.49 -11.04 7.51
CA GLN A 133 9.62 -10.18 6.34
C GLN A 133 8.50 -10.34 5.30
N ARG A 134 7.53 -11.23 5.52
CA ARG A 134 6.38 -11.45 4.62
C ARG A 134 5.62 -10.13 4.32
N PHE A 135 5.14 -9.97 3.09
CA PHE A 135 4.59 -8.72 2.58
C PHE A 135 3.52 -8.93 1.49
N ALA A 136 2.67 -7.93 1.24
CA ALA A 136 1.52 -8.08 0.34
C ALA A 136 1.90 -8.39 -1.11
N TYR A 137 3.04 -7.90 -1.57
CA TYR A 137 3.48 -8.00 -2.96
C TYR A 137 4.22 -9.29 -3.29
N GLU A 138 4.38 -10.22 -2.34
CA GLU A 138 4.88 -11.58 -2.63
C GLU A 138 3.96 -12.33 -3.61
N GLN A 139 2.71 -11.87 -3.79
CA GLN A 139 1.82 -12.32 -4.85
C GLN A 139 2.46 -12.19 -6.24
N ALA A 140 3.31 -11.18 -6.47
CA ALA A 140 4.03 -11.02 -7.73
C ALA A 140 4.99 -12.19 -8.02
N LEU A 141 5.57 -12.80 -6.98
CA LEU A 141 6.39 -14.00 -7.12
C LEU A 141 5.51 -15.21 -7.50
N ARG A 142 4.31 -15.32 -6.88
CA ARG A 142 3.32 -16.36 -7.23
C ARG A 142 2.83 -16.25 -8.67
N LEU A 143 2.79 -15.04 -9.25
CA LEU A 143 2.39 -14.86 -10.65
C LEU A 143 3.28 -15.65 -11.61
N ALA A 144 4.57 -15.86 -11.31
CA ALA A 144 5.47 -16.68 -12.12
C ALA A 144 5.35 -18.20 -11.85
N GLY A 145 4.47 -18.61 -10.93
CA GLY A 145 4.27 -19.99 -10.51
C GLY A 145 5.07 -20.41 -9.26
N LEU A 146 5.70 -19.46 -8.54
CA LEU A 146 6.42 -19.77 -7.30
C LEU A 146 5.47 -20.07 -6.15
N THR A 147 5.83 -21.05 -5.33
CA THR A 147 5.22 -21.25 -4.00
C THR A 147 5.98 -20.45 -2.95
N ILE A 148 5.29 -19.79 -2.02
CA ILE A 148 5.98 -19.03 -0.96
C ILE A 148 6.23 -19.93 0.24
N ARG A 149 7.49 -20.23 0.53
CA ARG A 149 7.90 -21.01 1.71
C ARG A 149 8.45 -20.05 2.77
N SER A 150 7.74 -19.95 3.88
CA SER A 150 8.18 -19.16 5.05
C SER A 150 9.32 -19.88 5.77
N VAL A 151 10.34 -19.15 6.19
CA VAL A 151 11.48 -19.66 6.98
C VAL A 151 11.75 -18.76 8.19
N GLY A 152 12.15 -19.35 9.31
CA GLY A 152 12.38 -18.66 10.59
C GLY A 152 13.81 -18.71 11.11
N SER A 153 14.67 -19.55 10.53
CA SER A 153 16.08 -19.70 10.95
C SER A 153 17.01 -20.02 9.77
N VAL A 154 18.32 -19.80 9.95
CA VAL A 154 19.34 -20.16 8.94
C VAL A 154 19.31 -21.67 8.68
N THR A 155 19.13 -22.50 9.71
CA THR A 155 18.99 -23.95 9.56
C THR A 155 17.79 -24.34 8.70
N GLU A 156 16.64 -23.69 8.87
CA GLU A 156 15.47 -23.93 8.00
C GLU A 156 15.75 -23.52 6.55
N VAL A 157 16.52 -22.45 6.33
CA VAL A 157 16.96 -22.03 4.99
C VAL A 157 17.86 -23.10 4.38
N GLU A 158 18.88 -23.57 5.09
CA GLU A 158 19.79 -24.64 4.63
C GLU A 158 19.02 -25.93 4.29
N MET A 159 18.11 -26.35 5.16
CA MET A 159 17.23 -27.51 4.91
C MET A 159 16.35 -27.33 3.68
N ALA A 160 15.81 -26.13 3.47
CA ALA A 160 15.00 -25.83 2.30
C ALA A 160 15.82 -25.83 1.01
N LEU A 161 17.03 -25.28 1.04
CA LEU A 161 17.96 -25.25 -0.10
C LEU A 161 18.47 -26.64 -0.47
N ALA A 162 18.68 -27.52 0.51
CA ALA A 162 19.09 -28.92 0.30
C ALA A 162 18.06 -29.75 -0.48
N ARG A 163 16.81 -29.28 -0.60
CA ARG A 163 15.78 -29.93 -1.43
C ARG A 163 15.94 -29.68 -2.92
N HIS A 164 16.80 -28.73 -3.31
CA HIS A 164 17.02 -28.32 -4.70
C HIS A 164 15.73 -27.90 -5.43
N ASP A 165 14.73 -27.41 -4.69
CA ASP A 165 13.42 -26.96 -5.19
C ASP A 165 13.18 -25.47 -4.99
N VAL A 166 14.24 -24.68 -4.76
CA VAL A 166 14.18 -23.24 -4.49
C VAL A 166 14.70 -22.45 -5.69
N ALA A 167 13.90 -21.50 -6.19
CA ALA A 167 14.30 -20.63 -7.29
C ALA A 167 14.98 -19.34 -6.85
N LEU A 168 14.59 -18.79 -5.69
CA LEU A 168 15.16 -17.57 -5.13
C LEU A 168 14.86 -17.44 -3.64
N ILE A 169 15.64 -16.59 -2.95
CA ILE A 169 15.31 -16.06 -1.64
C ILE A 169 14.89 -14.60 -1.80
N CYS A 170 13.73 -14.21 -1.27
CA CYS A 170 13.24 -12.84 -1.33
C CYS A 170 13.28 -12.18 0.06
N ILE A 171 13.88 -11.00 0.13
CA ILE A 171 14.04 -10.18 1.34
C ILE A 171 13.22 -8.91 1.18
N ASN A 172 12.55 -8.47 2.25
CA ASN A 172 11.89 -7.16 2.25
C ASN A 172 12.80 -6.14 2.92
N ALA A 173 13.31 -5.18 2.15
CA ALA A 173 14.29 -4.19 2.62
C ALA A 173 13.81 -3.43 3.86
N MET A 174 12.53 -3.03 3.89
CA MET A 174 11.94 -2.25 5.00
C MET A 174 11.84 -3.03 6.30
N ARG A 175 11.98 -4.35 6.27
CA ARG A 175 11.87 -5.25 7.43
C ARG A 175 13.19 -5.90 7.82
N GLU A 176 14.20 -5.86 6.94
CA GLU A 176 15.49 -6.53 7.10
C GLU A 176 16.20 -6.15 8.40
N ALA A 177 16.23 -4.85 8.74
CA ALA A 177 16.91 -4.35 9.94
C ALA A 177 16.37 -4.93 11.26
N ARG A 178 15.11 -5.39 11.27
CA ARG A 178 14.44 -5.96 12.46
C ARG A 178 14.31 -7.48 12.39
N SER A 179 14.78 -8.10 11.32
CA SER A 179 14.60 -9.52 11.08
C SER A 179 15.69 -10.36 11.74
N HIS A 180 15.32 -11.56 12.15
CA HIS A 180 16.29 -12.59 12.59
C HIS A 180 17.06 -13.22 11.41
N LEU A 181 16.60 -12.98 10.17
CA LEU A 181 17.24 -13.43 8.93
C LEU A 181 17.63 -12.23 8.06
N PRO A 182 18.56 -11.37 8.52
CA PRO A 182 19.06 -10.26 7.73
C PRO A 182 19.85 -10.76 6.52
N LEU A 183 20.07 -9.88 5.53
CA LEU A 183 20.78 -10.22 4.28
C LEU A 183 22.15 -10.86 4.57
N LYS A 184 22.87 -10.35 5.57
CA LYS A 184 24.19 -10.88 5.99
C LYS A 184 24.18 -12.35 6.42
N ALA A 185 23.04 -12.85 6.90
CA ALA A 185 22.88 -14.24 7.30
C ALA A 185 22.47 -15.14 6.14
N LEU A 186 21.73 -14.60 5.17
CA LEU A 186 21.15 -15.35 4.05
C LEU A 186 22.10 -15.46 2.85
N VAL A 187 22.91 -14.43 2.56
CA VAL A 187 23.80 -14.41 1.40
C VAL A 187 24.78 -15.59 1.38
N PRO A 188 25.50 -15.93 2.47
CA PRO A 188 26.46 -17.03 2.43
C PRO A 188 25.83 -18.40 2.10
N VAL A 189 24.67 -18.72 2.70
CA VAL A 189 23.98 -19.98 2.46
C VAL A 189 23.36 -20.04 1.06
N ALA A 190 22.84 -18.91 0.56
CA ALA A 190 22.29 -18.79 -0.79
C ALA A 190 23.38 -18.98 -1.86
N GLN A 191 24.54 -18.35 -1.67
CA GLN A 191 25.71 -18.50 -2.54
C GLN A 191 26.22 -19.94 -2.58
N GLY A 192 26.33 -20.60 -1.43
CA GLY A 192 26.71 -22.01 -1.34
C GLY A 192 25.76 -22.94 -2.12
N ALA A 193 24.47 -22.62 -2.14
CA ALA A 193 23.45 -23.36 -2.88
C ALA A 193 23.22 -22.88 -4.32
N LYS A 194 23.90 -21.81 -4.77
CA LYS A 194 23.70 -21.15 -6.07
C LYS A 194 22.26 -20.68 -6.31
N VAL A 195 21.59 -20.21 -5.25
CA VAL A 195 20.23 -19.66 -5.31
C VAL A 195 20.30 -18.13 -5.24
N PRO A 196 19.70 -17.40 -6.21
CA PRO A 196 19.71 -15.93 -6.20
C PRO A 196 19.00 -15.32 -4.99
N VAL A 197 19.53 -14.22 -4.48
CA VAL A 197 18.91 -13.36 -3.46
C VAL A 197 18.33 -12.11 -4.11
N LEU A 198 17.02 -11.95 -4.01
CA LEU A 198 16.24 -10.81 -4.48
C LEU A 198 15.83 -9.92 -3.30
N VAL A 199 16.11 -8.63 -3.37
CA VAL A 199 15.68 -7.65 -2.35
C VAL A 199 14.58 -6.76 -2.91
N ASP A 200 13.39 -6.79 -2.28
CA ASP A 200 12.35 -5.79 -2.51
C ASP A 200 12.66 -4.50 -1.72
N ALA A 201 13.31 -3.54 -2.40
CA ALA A 201 13.61 -2.21 -1.90
C ALA A 201 12.64 -1.14 -2.47
N ALA A 202 11.44 -1.54 -2.93
CA ALA A 202 10.51 -0.67 -3.63
C ALA A 202 10.05 0.55 -2.81
N SER A 203 10.28 0.60 -1.50
CA SER A 203 9.92 1.73 -0.63
C SER A 203 11.13 2.33 0.09
N VAL A 204 12.32 2.18 -0.50
CA VAL A 204 13.60 2.66 0.05
C VAL A 204 14.25 3.63 -0.95
N TYR A 205 15.10 4.54 -0.45
CA TYR A 205 15.89 5.45 -1.27
C TYR A 205 17.00 4.67 -2.00
N PRO A 206 17.12 4.79 -3.34
CA PRO A 206 18.29 4.31 -4.06
C PRO A 206 19.55 5.06 -3.62
N GLN A 207 20.68 4.33 -3.53
CA GLN A 207 22.00 4.89 -3.22
C GLN A 207 23.01 4.35 -4.24
N ASN A 208 24.17 5.00 -4.35
CA ASN A 208 25.28 4.58 -5.21
C ASN A 208 26.59 4.57 -4.39
N PRO A 209 27.30 3.43 -4.27
CA PRO A 209 26.91 2.12 -4.78
C PRO A 209 25.62 1.59 -4.13
N ASP A 210 24.88 0.75 -4.84
CA ASP A 210 23.67 0.13 -4.31
C ASP A 210 23.98 -0.69 -3.04
N PRO A 211 23.31 -0.40 -1.91
CA PRO A 211 23.69 -0.96 -0.62
C PRO A 211 23.32 -2.45 -0.49
N TRP A 212 22.38 -2.95 -1.29
CA TRP A 212 21.94 -4.34 -1.24
C TRP A 212 22.85 -5.21 -2.11
N LEU A 213 23.16 -4.73 -3.32
CA LEU A 213 24.10 -5.40 -4.21
C LEU A 213 25.51 -5.42 -3.61
N ALA A 214 25.97 -4.32 -3.01
CA ALA A 214 27.26 -4.26 -2.33
C ALA A 214 27.39 -5.24 -1.14
N ARG A 215 26.26 -5.66 -0.56
CA ARG A 215 26.17 -6.66 0.52
C ARG A 215 25.96 -8.10 0.00
N GLY A 216 25.99 -8.30 -1.32
CA GLY A 216 25.93 -9.61 -1.96
C GLY A 216 24.54 -10.08 -2.39
N ALA A 217 23.53 -9.21 -2.43
CA ALA A 217 22.28 -9.53 -3.14
C ALA A 217 22.53 -9.62 -4.66
N ASP A 218 21.84 -10.53 -5.33
CA ASP A 218 21.96 -10.71 -6.79
C ASP A 218 21.06 -9.75 -7.57
N LEU A 219 19.90 -9.40 -6.99
CA LEU A 219 18.88 -8.55 -7.59
C LEU A 219 18.28 -7.62 -6.53
N VAL A 220 17.94 -6.40 -6.93
CA VAL A 220 17.21 -5.42 -6.11
C VAL A 220 16.14 -4.71 -6.92
N VAL A 221 14.98 -4.50 -6.30
CA VAL A 221 13.85 -3.80 -6.89
C VAL A 221 13.65 -2.44 -6.24
N TYR A 222 13.49 -1.40 -7.05
CA TYR A 222 13.06 -0.06 -6.61
C TYR A 222 11.76 0.35 -7.30
N SER A 223 11.07 1.35 -6.75
CA SER A 223 9.90 1.97 -7.39
C SER A 223 10.31 3.30 -8.00
N GLY A 224 10.05 3.45 -9.31
CA GLY A 224 10.34 4.69 -10.03
C GLY A 224 9.36 5.81 -9.67
N GLY A 225 8.09 5.47 -9.44
CA GLY A 225 7.04 6.45 -9.11
C GLY A 225 7.06 7.01 -7.69
N LYS A 226 7.87 6.45 -6.78
CA LYS A 226 7.95 6.89 -5.37
C LYS A 226 9.01 7.96 -5.19
N PHE A 227 10.08 7.67 -4.47
CA PHE A 227 11.08 8.68 -4.10
C PHE A 227 11.84 9.25 -5.30
N LEU A 228 11.99 8.46 -6.36
CA LEU A 228 12.60 8.94 -7.61
C LEU A 228 11.71 9.96 -8.34
N ARG A 229 10.41 10.02 -8.03
CA ARG A 229 9.43 10.90 -8.70
C ARG A 229 9.44 10.76 -10.23
N GLY A 230 9.74 9.55 -10.69
CA GLY A 230 9.54 9.13 -12.08
C GLY A 230 8.08 8.80 -12.36
N PRO A 231 7.78 8.21 -13.53
CA PRO A 231 6.41 7.86 -13.89
C PRO A 231 5.78 6.91 -12.86
N PRO A 232 4.56 7.18 -12.36
CA PRO A 232 3.95 6.44 -11.24
C PRO A 232 3.92 4.91 -11.42
N SER A 233 3.77 4.44 -12.65
CA SER A 233 3.66 3.04 -13.07
C SER A 233 5.00 2.35 -13.37
N THR A 234 6.13 2.87 -12.87
CA THR A 234 7.47 2.32 -13.16
C THR A 234 8.14 1.67 -11.95
N GLY A 235 8.93 0.63 -12.22
CA GLY A 235 9.85 -0.02 -11.29
C GLY A 235 11.23 -0.18 -11.92
N LEU A 236 12.25 -0.38 -11.08
CA LEU A 236 13.59 -0.71 -11.51
C LEU A 236 13.93 -2.11 -11.00
N LEU A 237 14.52 -2.94 -11.86
CA LEU A 237 15.20 -4.17 -11.45
C LEU A 237 16.67 -4.00 -11.77
N LEU A 238 17.53 -4.03 -10.76
CA LEU A 238 18.97 -3.83 -10.86
C LEU A 238 19.68 -5.07 -10.31
N GLY A 239 20.87 -5.38 -10.78
CA GLY A 239 21.68 -6.46 -10.22
C GLY A 239 22.61 -7.13 -11.21
N ARG A 240 22.82 -8.43 -11.01
CA ARG A 240 23.65 -9.28 -11.87
C ARG A 240 23.12 -9.32 -13.28
N ARG A 241 24.01 -9.08 -14.24
CA ARG A 241 23.62 -8.84 -15.63
C ARG A 241 22.79 -9.99 -16.21
N GLU A 242 23.22 -11.22 -16.04
CA GLU A 242 22.57 -12.40 -16.62
C GLU A 242 21.15 -12.63 -16.07
N LEU A 243 20.89 -12.33 -14.80
CA LEU A 243 19.57 -12.48 -14.19
C LEU A 243 18.62 -11.38 -14.66
N VAL A 244 19.14 -10.15 -14.78
CA VAL A 244 18.37 -9.00 -15.27
C VAL A 244 18.08 -9.13 -16.78
N GLU A 245 19.03 -9.60 -17.59
CA GLU A 245 18.83 -9.93 -19.01
C GLU A 245 17.79 -11.04 -19.18
N ALA A 246 17.86 -12.11 -18.37
CA ALA A 246 16.82 -13.13 -18.36
C ALA A 246 15.44 -12.56 -18.01
N ALA A 247 15.35 -11.67 -17.01
CA ALA A 247 14.11 -11.00 -16.66
C ALA A 247 13.56 -10.15 -17.83
N TRP A 248 14.42 -9.46 -18.58
CA TRP A 248 14.04 -8.68 -19.77
C TRP A 248 13.47 -9.55 -20.91
N LEU A 249 14.12 -10.67 -21.20
CA LEU A 249 13.67 -11.63 -22.23
C LEU A 249 12.32 -12.28 -21.85
N ASN A 250 12.07 -12.46 -20.56
CA ASN A 250 10.76 -12.85 -20.03
C ASN A 250 9.75 -11.69 -19.95
N GLY A 251 10.15 -10.46 -20.28
CA GLY A 251 9.34 -9.25 -20.26
C GLY A 251 8.81 -8.82 -21.63
N ALA A 252 7.92 -7.82 -21.64
CA ALA A 252 7.53 -7.13 -22.87
C ALA A 252 8.73 -6.31 -23.43
N PRO A 253 8.93 -6.25 -24.76
CA PRO A 253 7.96 -6.50 -25.81
C PRO A 253 7.83 -7.97 -26.26
N HIS A 254 8.65 -8.87 -25.75
CA HIS A 254 8.67 -10.27 -26.17
C HIS A 254 7.32 -10.98 -25.93
N GLN A 255 7.06 -12.02 -26.72
CA GLN A 255 5.88 -12.88 -26.57
C GLN A 255 6.09 -13.92 -25.45
N SER A 256 6.42 -13.45 -24.26
CA SER A 256 6.73 -14.27 -23.09
C SER A 256 5.82 -13.92 -21.90
N PHE A 257 6.06 -14.55 -20.76
CA PHE A 257 5.29 -14.41 -19.52
C PHE A 257 4.95 -12.96 -19.15
N GLY A 258 5.88 -12.04 -19.36
CA GLY A 258 5.77 -10.63 -19.01
C GLY A 258 5.08 -9.76 -20.03
N ARG A 259 4.56 -10.30 -21.13
CA ARG A 259 3.75 -9.56 -22.11
C ARG A 259 2.59 -8.75 -21.50
N PRO A 260 1.80 -9.24 -20.53
CA PRO A 260 0.77 -8.43 -19.84
C PRO A 260 1.34 -7.32 -18.95
N MET A 261 2.65 -7.33 -18.67
CA MET A 261 3.35 -6.32 -17.84
C MET A 261 4.11 -5.32 -18.72
N LYS A 262 3.46 -4.86 -19.80
CA LYS A 262 4.06 -3.99 -20.80
C LYS A 262 4.34 -2.59 -20.26
N ILE A 263 5.54 -2.08 -20.54
CA ILE A 263 5.94 -0.69 -20.29
C ILE A 263 6.13 0.07 -21.61
N GLY A 264 5.77 1.35 -21.65
CA GLY A 264 5.97 2.23 -22.81
C GLY A 264 7.41 2.79 -22.91
N LYS A 265 7.86 3.16 -24.11
CA LYS A 265 9.20 3.79 -24.30
C LYS A 265 9.32 5.12 -23.57
N GLU A 266 8.21 5.85 -23.48
CA GLU A 266 8.09 7.11 -22.76
C GLU A 266 8.36 6.90 -21.28
N GLU A 267 7.72 5.89 -20.67
CA GLU A 267 7.91 5.56 -19.26
C GLU A 267 9.31 5.03 -18.97
N VAL A 268 9.90 4.23 -19.88
CA VAL A 268 11.31 3.78 -19.76
C VAL A 268 12.25 4.99 -19.73
N VAL A 269 12.09 5.92 -20.67
CA VAL A 269 12.91 7.14 -20.74
C VAL A 269 12.65 8.06 -19.55
N GLY A 270 11.39 8.23 -19.13
CA GLY A 270 11.03 9.03 -17.96
C GLY A 270 11.59 8.47 -16.66
N ALA A 271 11.56 7.14 -16.48
CA ALA A 271 12.19 6.51 -15.32
C ALA A 271 13.71 6.67 -15.33
N LEU A 272 14.35 6.54 -16.50
CA LEU A 272 15.80 6.80 -16.60
C LEU A 272 16.12 8.27 -16.27
N ALA A 273 15.35 9.22 -16.79
CA ALA A 273 15.50 10.65 -16.47
C ALA A 273 15.38 10.93 -14.96
N ALA A 274 14.46 10.25 -14.27
CA ALA A 274 14.33 10.34 -12.83
C ALA A 274 15.59 9.84 -12.10
N VAL A 275 16.19 8.74 -12.55
CA VAL A 275 17.43 8.18 -11.99
C VAL A 275 18.64 9.08 -12.28
N GLU A 276 18.72 9.64 -13.48
CA GLU A 276 19.73 10.63 -13.88
C GLU A 276 19.67 11.87 -12.98
N HIS A 277 18.47 12.40 -12.77
CA HIS A 277 18.28 13.54 -11.88
C HIS A 277 18.71 13.18 -10.45
N TRP A 278 18.21 12.04 -9.93
CA TRP A 278 18.48 11.56 -8.57
C TRP A 278 19.97 11.46 -8.23
N PHE A 279 20.76 10.82 -9.10
CA PHE A 279 22.20 10.63 -8.84
C PHE A 279 23.09 11.76 -9.37
N GLY A 280 22.59 12.59 -10.30
CA GLY A 280 23.37 13.63 -10.96
C GLY A 280 23.21 15.01 -10.35
N SER A 281 21.98 15.52 -10.29
CA SER A 281 21.70 16.95 -10.04
C SER A 281 20.76 17.24 -8.87
N HIS A 282 20.25 16.20 -8.21
CA HIS A 282 19.27 16.34 -7.14
C HIS A 282 19.91 16.73 -5.80
N ASP A 283 19.49 17.85 -5.21
CA ASP A 283 19.93 18.29 -3.88
C ASP A 283 19.03 17.70 -2.79
N HIS A 284 19.39 16.52 -2.29
CA HIS A 284 18.69 15.86 -1.18
C HIS A 284 18.65 16.70 0.10
N ALA A 285 19.67 17.53 0.35
CA ALA A 285 19.72 18.36 1.53
C ALA A 285 18.75 19.56 1.42
N ALA A 286 18.53 20.08 0.21
CA ALA A 286 17.47 21.06 -0.05
C ALA A 286 16.08 20.48 0.19
N ASP A 287 15.85 19.24 -0.24
CA ASP A 287 14.61 18.52 0.02
C ASP A 287 14.34 18.40 1.53
N GLU A 288 15.34 17.99 2.32
CA GLU A 288 15.22 17.93 3.77
C GLU A 288 14.94 19.29 4.41
N ARG A 289 15.68 20.33 4.01
CA ARG A 289 15.45 21.70 4.50
C ARG A 289 14.03 22.17 4.21
N ARG A 290 13.51 21.91 3.00
CA ARG A 290 12.14 22.25 2.61
C ARG A 290 11.13 21.51 3.48
N TRP A 291 11.25 20.19 3.62
CA TRP A 291 10.33 19.41 4.46
C TRP A 291 10.31 19.89 5.91
N ARG A 292 11.48 20.19 6.50
CA ARG A 292 11.55 20.73 7.87
C ARG A 292 10.89 22.10 7.98
N ALA A 293 11.08 22.98 7.00
CA ALA A 293 10.43 24.28 6.97
C ALA A 293 8.89 24.14 6.86
N ASP A 294 8.41 23.26 5.98
CA ASP A 294 6.98 22.97 5.84
C ASP A 294 6.37 22.42 7.14
N LEU A 295 7.06 21.48 7.80
CA LEU A 295 6.60 20.96 9.08
C LEU A 295 6.60 22.02 10.19
N ALA A 296 7.60 22.92 10.21
CA ALA A 296 7.67 24.01 11.18
C ALA A 296 6.51 25.01 11.00
N VAL A 297 6.09 25.29 9.77
CA VAL A 297 4.90 26.09 9.49
C VAL A 297 3.66 25.45 10.08
N VAL A 298 3.47 24.14 9.86
CA VAL A 298 2.30 23.42 10.40
C VAL A 298 2.32 23.39 11.93
N ALA A 299 3.48 23.13 12.52
CA ALA A 299 3.68 23.13 13.97
C ALA A 299 3.28 24.48 14.58
N ALA A 300 3.88 25.57 14.08
CA ALA A 300 3.68 26.91 14.64
C ALA A 300 2.20 27.34 14.66
N GLU A 301 1.45 27.11 13.59
CA GLU A 301 0.03 27.51 13.54
C GLU A 301 -0.87 26.62 14.42
N LEU A 302 -0.55 25.34 14.57
CA LEU A 302 -1.32 24.43 15.42
C LEU A 302 -1.05 24.63 16.91
N GLU A 303 0.18 24.98 17.29
CA GLU A 303 0.57 25.23 18.68
C GLU A 303 0.00 26.53 19.26
N GLU A 304 -0.55 27.42 18.42
CA GLU A 304 -1.40 28.54 18.87
C GLU A 304 -2.67 28.04 19.61
N GLU A 305 -3.13 26.81 19.32
CA GLU A 305 -4.22 26.19 20.05
C GLU A 305 -3.71 25.50 21.32
N SER A 306 -4.08 26.05 22.48
CA SER A 306 -3.80 25.40 23.74
C SER A 306 -4.38 23.97 23.77
N GLY A 307 -3.57 23.01 24.25
CA GLY A 307 -3.92 21.59 24.26
C GLY A 307 -3.54 20.85 22.98
N ILE A 308 -2.87 21.47 22.02
CA ILE A 308 -2.18 20.79 20.92
C ILE A 308 -0.66 20.77 21.21
N LEU A 309 -0.02 19.64 20.95
CA LEU A 309 1.43 19.46 21.00
C LEU A 309 1.90 18.91 19.66
N THR A 310 3.03 19.42 19.15
CA THR A 310 3.65 18.88 17.95
C THR A 310 5.07 18.41 18.21
N GLU A 311 5.47 17.37 17.49
CA GLU A 311 6.80 16.75 17.60
C GLU A 311 7.26 16.35 16.20
N VAL A 312 8.43 16.84 15.78
CA VAL A 312 9.07 16.34 14.56
C VAL A 312 9.72 15.00 14.88
N ALA A 313 9.13 13.92 14.37
CA ALA A 313 9.67 12.58 14.46
C ALA A 313 10.74 12.38 13.38
N GLU A 314 11.98 12.17 13.83
CA GLU A 314 13.11 11.92 12.95
C GLU A 314 12.98 10.55 12.23
N PRO A 315 13.43 10.45 10.97
CA PRO A 315 13.44 9.19 10.25
C PRO A 315 14.31 8.14 10.96
N VAL A 316 13.80 6.90 11.07
CA VAL A 316 14.53 5.76 11.63
C VAL A 316 14.78 4.72 10.53
N ASP A 317 15.86 3.96 10.64
CA ASP A 317 16.25 2.90 9.71
C ASP A 317 16.45 3.42 8.26
N LEU A 318 15.63 2.92 7.33
CA LEU A 318 15.67 3.25 5.90
C LEU A 318 14.76 4.42 5.51
N ALA A 319 13.96 4.95 6.45
CA ALA A 319 13.20 6.16 6.21
C ALA A 319 14.14 7.37 6.07
N ARG A 320 13.72 8.39 5.32
CA ARG A 320 14.48 9.64 5.11
C ARG A 320 13.66 10.92 5.27
N VAL A 321 12.34 10.82 5.21
CA VAL A 321 11.45 11.98 5.31
C VAL A 321 11.05 12.19 6.78
N PRO A 322 11.38 13.34 7.40
CA PRO A 322 10.91 13.65 8.75
C PRO A 322 9.39 13.83 8.72
N ARG A 323 8.73 13.54 9.83
CA ARG A 323 7.26 13.64 9.93
C ARG A 323 6.85 14.44 11.14
N LEU A 324 5.77 15.21 11.02
CA LEU A 324 5.20 15.90 12.17
C LEU A 324 4.14 15.01 12.81
N ARG A 325 4.34 14.65 14.07
CA ARG A 325 3.31 14.08 14.92
C ARG A 325 2.56 15.24 15.56
N VAL A 326 1.24 15.26 15.39
CA VAL A 326 0.33 16.21 16.04
C VAL A 326 -0.50 15.45 17.06
N GLN A 327 -0.43 15.85 18.32
CA GLN A 327 -1.19 15.28 19.43
C GLN A 327 -2.07 16.34 20.06
N TRP A 328 -3.22 15.95 20.60
CA TRP A 328 -4.11 16.88 21.30
C TRP A 328 -4.69 16.29 22.59
N ASP A 329 -5.06 17.17 23.50
CA ASP A 329 -5.78 16.81 24.72
C ASP A 329 -7.20 16.33 24.38
N THR A 330 -7.50 15.07 24.66
CA THR A 330 -8.81 14.45 24.41
C THR A 330 -9.92 15.03 25.28
N VAL A 331 -9.58 15.62 26.42
CA VAL A 331 -10.54 16.36 27.24
C VAL A 331 -11.03 17.55 26.44
N ARG A 332 -10.13 18.35 25.85
CA ARG A 332 -10.49 19.53 25.06
C ARG A 332 -11.06 19.19 23.68
N PHE A 333 -10.44 18.26 22.98
CA PHE A 333 -10.76 17.87 21.60
C PHE A 333 -11.24 16.42 21.56
N SER A 334 -12.55 16.23 21.63
CA SER A 334 -13.18 14.90 21.56
C SER A 334 -13.34 14.45 20.10
N VAL A 335 -12.22 14.10 19.46
CA VAL A 335 -12.19 13.58 18.09
C VAL A 335 -11.09 12.55 17.93
N HIS A 336 -11.41 11.43 17.28
CA HIS A 336 -10.42 10.41 16.92
C HIS A 336 -9.64 10.84 15.67
N GLY A 337 -8.35 10.51 15.54
CA GLY A 337 -7.54 10.94 14.40
C GLY A 337 -8.05 10.45 13.03
N LEU A 338 -8.65 9.25 12.99
CA LEU A 338 -9.35 8.75 11.79
C LEU A 338 -10.58 9.58 11.40
N GLU A 339 -11.31 10.11 12.37
CA GLU A 339 -12.47 10.98 12.13
C GLU A 339 -12.03 12.37 11.66
N LEU A 340 -11.00 12.95 12.30
CA LEU A 340 -10.38 14.19 11.84
C LEU A 340 -9.93 14.08 10.38
N ARG A 341 -9.27 12.96 10.03
CA ARG A 341 -8.86 12.67 8.65
C ARG A 341 -10.05 12.68 7.69
N GLU A 342 -11.18 12.09 8.05
CA GLU A 342 -12.37 12.09 7.18
C GLU A 342 -12.94 13.50 6.98
N TRP A 343 -13.01 14.31 8.04
CA TRP A 343 -13.50 15.68 7.93
C TRP A 343 -12.60 16.53 7.02
N LEU A 344 -11.29 16.39 7.16
CA LEU A 344 -10.30 17.04 6.31
C LEU A 344 -10.39 16.57 4.84
N LEU A 345 -10.58 15.28 4.63
CA LEU A 345 -10.74 14.71 3.29
C LEU A 345 -12.07 15.14 2.63
N ALA A 346 -13.13 15.31 3.43
CA ALA A 346 -14.43 15.80 2.98
C ALA A 346 -14.48 17.33 2.80
N GLY A 347 -13.48 18.05 3.33
CA GLY A 347 -13.39 19.52 3.43
C GLY A 347 -13.33 20.30 2.10
N SER A 348 -12.61 21.39 2.00
CA SER A 348 -12.29 22.17 0.78
C SER A 348 -11.50 23.41 1.22
N PRO A 349 -10.17 23.48 1.03
CA PRO A 349 -9.33 22.49 0.36
C PRO A 349 -9.35 21.10 1.02
N SER A 350 -9.17 20.07 0.20
CA SER A 350 -9.15 18.68 0.64
C SER A 350 -7.77 18.29 1.16
N VAL A 351 -7.69 17.65 2.32
CA VAL A 351 -6.41 17.20 2.91
C VAL A 351 -6.50 15.72 3.27
N MET A 352 -5.54 14.93 2.80
CA MET A 352 -5.45 13.50 3.08
C MET A 352 -4.36 13.23 4.13
N LEU A 353 -4.77 12.84 5.34
CA LEU A 353 -3.85 12.43 6.41
C LEU A 353 -3.58 10.91 6.43
N ASP A 354 -2.47 10.53 7.05
CA ASP A 354 -2.09 9.14 7.29
C ASP A 354 -3.07 8.46 8.27
N GLU A 355 -3.62 7.33 7.85
CA GLU A 355 -4.56 6.54 8.65
C GLU A 355 -3.91 5.44 9.47
N ILE A 356 -2.66 5.05 9.16
CA ILE A 356 -1.99 3.91 9.80
C ILE A 356 -1.47 4.31 11.19
N ARG A 357 -1.03 5.56 11.34
CA ARG A 357 -0.48 6.11 12.60
C ARG A 357 -1.46 7.00 13.35
N ALA A 358 -2.71 7.10 12.88
CA ALA A 358 -3.75 7.82 13.58
C ALA A 358 -4.15 7.08 14.87
N THR A 359 -4.33 7.82 15.96
CA THR A 359 -4.78 7.29 17.25
C THR A 359 -6.05 8.02 17.73
N SER A 360 -6.49 7.74 18.95
CA SER A 360 -7.59 8.48 19.59
C SER A 360 -7.32 9.97 19.81
N ALA A 361 -6.06 10.39 19.72
CA ALA A 361 -5.64 11.75 20.07
C ALA A 361 -4.49 12.29 19.22
N SER A 362 -4.17 11.63 18.09
CA SER A 362 -3.04 12.03 17.27
C SER A 362 -3.14 11.63 15.80
N VAL A 363 -2.43 12.39 14.97
CA VAL A 363 -2.19 12.09 13.55
C VAL A 363 -0.73 12.36 13.19
N VAL A 364 -0.33 11.90 12.01
CA VAL A 364 1.00 12.13 11.45
C VAL A 364 0.88 12.78 10.08
N ILE A 365 1.75 13.76 9.83
CA ILE A 365 1.86 14.49 8.57
C ILE A 365 3.20 14.15 7.92
N ASP A 366 3.15 13.65 6.70
CA ASP A 366 4.32 13.42 5.85
C ASP A 366 4.40 14.56 4.79
N PRO A 367 5.45 15.40 4.83
CA PRO A 367 5.56 16.59 3.97
C PRO A 367 6.06 16.27 2.56
N TYR A 368 6.36 15.01 2.23
CA TYR A 368 7.11 14.67 1.02
C TYR A 368 6.52 15.26 -0.27
N ASN A 369 5.19 15.28 -0.37
CA ASN A 369 4.46 15.74 -1.55
C ASN A 369 3.99 17.20 -1.48
N PHE A 370 4.31 17.93 -0.42
CA PHE A 370 3.86 19.32 -0.28
C PHE A 370 4.40 20.20 -1.41
N GLN A 371 3.55 21.12 -1.83
CA GLN A 371 3.87 22.21 -2.74
C GLN A 371 4.02 23.52 -1.98
N PRO A 372 4.67 24.53 -2.59
CA PRO A 372 4.73 25.87 -2.00
C PRO A 372 3.34 26.36 -1.59
N GLY A 373 3.17 26.70 -0.30
CA GLY A 373 1.92 27.19 0.27
C GLY A 373 0.97 26.13 0.83
N GLU A 374 1.17 24.84 0.54
CA GLU A 374 0.27 23.78 1.02
C GLU A 374 0.39 23.52 2.52
N ALA A 375 1.58 23.73 3.11
CA ALA A 375 1.79 23.61 4.57
C ALA A 375 0.82 24.51 5.36
N GLN A 376 0.68 25.78 4.96
CA GLN A 376 -0.24 26.73 5.57
C GLN A 376 -1.70 26.30 5.41
N ILE A 377 -2.05 25.73 4.26
CA ILE A 377 -3.42 25.23 4.02
C ILE A 377 -3.72 24.05 4.94
N VAL A 378 -2.79 23.10 5.06
CA VAL A 378 -2.93 21.92 5.93
C VAL A 378 -3.11 22.36 7.38
N ALA A 379 -2.24 23.26 7.86
CA ALA A 379 -2.26 23.76 9.24
C ALA A 379 -3.60 24.43 9.58
N ARG A 380 -4.02 25.39 8.75
CA ARG A 380 -5.30 26.09 8.88
C ARG A 380 -6.48 25.12 8.91
N ARG A 381 -6.53 24.16 7.98
CA ARG A 381 -7.62 23.19 7.91
C ARG A 381 -7.69 22.28 9.12
N MET A 382 -6.55 21.81 9.60
CA MET A 382 -6.48 21.02 10.82
C MET A 382 -6.96 21.82 12.03
N ARG A 383 -6.53 23.08 12.16
CA ARG A 383 -6.98 23.97 13.24
C ARG A 383 -8.48 24.20 13.21
N GLU A 384 -9.06 24.45 12.03
CA GLU A 384 -10.50 24.64 11.85
C GLU A 384 -11.31 23.41 12.31
N GLU A 385 -10.94 22.21 11.86
CA GLU A 385 -11.67 20.98 12.21
C GLU A 385 -11.45 20.58 13.68
N LEU A 386 -10.27 20.83 14.26
CA LEU A 386 -10.03 20.63 15.69
C LEU A 386 -10.85 21.60 16.54
N ARG A 387 -10.90 22.90 16.19
CA ARG A 387 -11.80 23.87 16.85
C ARG A 387 -13.27 23.45 16.73
N ARG A 388 -13.67 22.90 15.59
CA ARG A 388 -15.02 22.35 15.38
C ARG A 388 -15.30 21.15 16.30
N ALA A 389 -14.33 20.26 16.49
CA ALA A 389 -14.43 19.16 17.47
C ALA A 389 -14.63 19.70 18.89
N CYS A 390 -13.83 20.71 19.28
CA CYS A 390 -13.94 21.37 20.57
C CYS A 390 -15.33 22.02 20.76
N ALA A 391 -15.89 22.66 19.73
CA ALA A 391 -17.21 23.29 19.80
C ALA A 391 -18.38 22.28 19.85
N ARG A 392 -18.19 21.05 19.36
CA ARG A 392 -19.18 19.98 19.48
C ARG A 392 -19.25 19.39 20.89
N ARG A 393 -18.23 19.60 21.72
CA ARG A 393 -18.18 19.16 23.11
C ARG A 393 -19.32 19.81 23.90
N GLY A 394 -20.34 19.02 24.24
CA GLY A 394 -21.52 19.48 24.98
C GLY A 394 -22.86 19.13 24.32
N ARG A 395 -22.87 18.72 23.05
CA ARG A 395 -24.00 17.93 22.53
C ARG A 395 -23.75 16.50 22.98
N ALA A 396 -24.46 16.04 24.01
CA ALA A 396 -24.59 14.60 24.22
C ALA A 396 -24.98 14.01 22.86
N GLU A 397 -24.32 12.92 22.44
CA GLU A 397 -24.94 12.07 21.42
C GLU A 397 -26.33 11.78 21.98
N GLU A 398 -27.37 12.25 21.28
CA GLU A 398 -28.73 11.89 21.65
C GLU A 398 -28.74 10.37 21.76
N PRO A 399 -29.25 9.81 22.88
CA PRO A 399 -29.39 8.36 23.00
C PRO A 399 -30.03 7.88 21.71
N ILE A 400 -29.42 6.90 21.05
CA ILE A 400 -30.01 6.40 19.81
C ILE A 400 -31.31 5.73 20.23
N ASP A 401 -32.41 6.47 20.09
CA ASP A 401 -33.72 6.05 20.52
C ASP A 401 -34.15 4.88 19.62
N GLY A 402 -34.56 3.77 20.25
CA GLY A 402 -34.92 2.56 19.55
C GLY A 402 -34.47 1.28 20.25
N GLU A 403 -35.29 0.24 20.11
CA GLU A 403 -35.00 -1.08 20.66
C GLU A 403 -33.67 -1.62 20.11
N THR A 404 -32.83 -2.12 21.02
CA THR A 404 -31.63 -2.87 20.66
C THR A 404 -32.07 -4.23 20.12
N PRO A 405 -31.81 -4.56 18.85
CA PRO A 405 -32.28 -5.83 18.28
C PRO A 405 -31.60 -7.01 18.99
N LEU A 406 -32.36 -8.07 19.30
CA LEU A 406 -31.81 -9.34 19.77
C LEU A 406 -31.15 -10.10 18.62
N LEU A 407 -29.83 -10.26 18.70
CA LEU A 407 -28.98 -10.85 17.65
C LEU A 407 -28.37 -12.20 18.04
N THR A 408 -28.34 -12.56 19.33
CA THR A 408 -27.73 -13.81 19.80
C THR A 408 -28.25 -15.02 19.02
N GLY A 409 -27.36 -15.83 18.45
CA GLY A 409 -27.69 -17.03 17.68
C GLY A 409 -26.80 -17.25 16.46
N ARG A 410 -27.11 -18.30 15.70
CA ARG A 410 -26.44 -18.64 14.43
C ARG A 410 -27.19 -18.05 13.25
N TRP A 411 -26.47 -17.45 12.31
CA TRP A 411 -27.03 -16.81 11.13
C TRP A 411 -26.28 -17.22 9.87
N ARG A 412 -27.03 -17.52 8.81
CA ARG A 412 -26.48 -17.68 7.46
C ARG A 412 -26.48 -16.32 6.77
N LEU A 413 -25.31 -15.85 6.38
CA LEU A 413 -25.08 -14.61 5.65
C LEU A 413 -25.05 -14.89 4.15
N HIS A 414 -25.98 -14.32 3.40
CA HIS A 414 -25.98 -14.32 1.94
C HIS A 414 -25.34 -13.02 1.44
N LEU A 415 -24.08 -13.10 0.98
CA LEU A 415 -23.35 -11.98 0.41
C LEU A 415 -23.57 -11.91 -1.10
N SER A 416 -23.86 -10.72 -1.62
CA SER A 416 -24.01 -10.44 -3.05
C SER A 416 -22.84 -9.57 -3.52
N PHE A 417 -21.73 -10.21 -3.87
CA PHE A 417 -20.61 -9.56 -4.55
C PHE A 417 -21.00 -9.18 -5.98
N LEU A 418 -20.22 -8.31 -6.63
CA LEU A 418 -20.56 -7.72 -7.95
C LEU A 418 -20.91 -8.75 -9.03
N HIS A 419 -20.37 -9.96 -8.99
CA HIS A 419 -20.63 -11.00 -9.98
C HIS A 419 -21.06 -12.35 -9.37
N ARG A 420 -21.01 -12.53 -8.05
CA ARG A 420 -21.26 -13.83 -7.41
C ARG A 420 -21.94 -13.68 -6.07
N ARG A 421 -22.72 -14.70 -5.71
CA ARG A 421 -23.26 -14.86 -4.36
C ARG A 421 -22.44 -15.90 -3.61
N THR A 422 -22.26 -15.65 -2.32
CA THR A 422 -21.54 -16.56 -1.44
C THR A 422 -22.20 -16.56 -0.07
N ASP A 423 -22.28 -17.74 0.52
CA ASP A 423 -22.83 -17.92 1.86
C ASP A 423 -21.70 -18.00 2.87
N HIS A 424 -21.78 -17.15 3.88
CA HIS A 424 -20.98 -17.20 5.09
C HIS A 424 -21.88 -17.58 6.28
N GLU A 425 -21.29 -17.87 7.43
CA GLU A 425 -22.03 -18.07 8.69
C GLU A 425 -21.47 -17.13 9.76
N VAL A 426 -22.34 -16.57 10.60
CA VAL A 426 -21.93 -15.94 11.86
C VAL A 426 -22.63 -16.57 13.04
N VAL A 427 -21.88 -16.74 14.13
CA VAL A 427 -22.41 -17.06 15.45
C VAL A 427 -22.24 -15.81 16.29
N LEU A 428 -23.34 -15.20 16.70
CA LEU A 428 -23.37 -13.96 17.46
C LEU A 428 -23.73 -14.24 18.93
N GLY A 429 -22.96 -13.68 19.85
CA GLY A 429 -23.32 -13.45 21.24
C GLY A 429 -23.48 -11.95 21.47
N GLN A 430 -24.41 -11.57 22.33
CA GLN A 430 -24.74 -10.18 22.61
C GLN A 430 -24.83 -9.92 24.11
N SER A 431 -24.20 -8.84 24.56
CA SER A 431 -24.28 -8.34 25.94
C SER A 431 -24.60 -6.86 25.91
N GLY A 432 -25.85 -6.49 26.18
CA GLY A 432 -26.34 -5.12 25.95
C GLY A 432 -26.23 -4.73 24.48
N THR A 433 -25.46 -3.67 24.21
CA THR A 433 -25.17 -3.19 22.84
C THR A 433 -23.97 -3.87 22.21
N GLU A 434 -23.14 -4.59 22.96
CA GLU A 434 -21.94 -5.23 22.42
C GLU A 434 -22.25 -6.56 21.73
N ILE A 435 -21.62 -6.78 20.58
CA ILE A 435 -21.69 -8.02 19.80
C ILE A 435 -20.30 -8.66 19.79
N SER A 436 -20.23 -9.96 20.06
CA SER A 436 -19.03 -10.77 19.88
C SER A 436 -19.39 -12.10 19.23
N GLY A 437 -18.40 -12.81 18.68
CA GLY A 437 -18.66 -14.16 18.18
C GLY A 437 -17.68 -14.62 17.11
N ILE A 438 -18.17 -15.41 16.16
CA ILE A 438 -17.37 -16.06 15.13
C ILE A 438 -17.99 -15.80 13.75
N HIS A 439 -17.16 -15.43 12.78
CA HIS A 439 -17.49 -15.33 11.35
C HIS A 439 -16.76 -16.45 10.60
N ARG A 440 -17.51 -17.30 9.92
CA ARG A 440 -17.03 -18.36 9.01
C ARG A 440 -17.21 -17.90 7.57
N ALA A 441 -16.10 -17.58 6.93
CA ALA A 441 -16.02 -17.31 5.50
C ALA A 441 -15.72 -18.61 4.73
N THR A 442 -15.67 -18.54 3.40
CA THR A 442 -15.44 -19.72 2.54
C THR A 442 -14.14 -20.47 2.84
N MET A 443 -13.08 -19.76 3.20
CA MET A 443 -11.73 -20.34 3.35
C MET A 443 -11.20 -20.25 4.78
N SER A 444 -11.93 -19.62 5.69
CA SER A 444 -11.39 -19.23 7.00
C SER A 444 -12.48 -18.97 8.03
N GLU A 445 -12.10 -19.11 9.30
CA GLU A 445 -12.91 -18.75 10.45
C GLU A 445 -12.15 -17.71 11.28
N ALA A 446 -12.84 -16.67 11.74
CA ALA A 446 -12.26 -15.63 12.57
C ALA A 446 -13.25 -15.12 13.61
N ALA A 447 -12.74 -14.61 14.73
CA ALA A 447 -13.56 -13.88 15.68
C ALA A 447 -14.17 -12.64 15.01
N LEU A 448 -15.35 -12.23 15.50
CA LEU A 448 -15.99 -10.97 15.17
C LEU A 448 -16.26 -10.15 16.43
N LYS A 449 -16.28 -8.83 16.27
CA LYS A 449 -16.68 -7.86 17.30
C LYS A 449 -17.52 -6.76 16.68
N GLY A 450 -18.45 -6.20 17.44
CA GLY A 450 -19.36 -5.19 16.93
C GLY A 450 -20.24 -4.57 18.00
N VAL A 451 -21.18 -3.76 17.53
CA VAL A 451 -22.20 -3.09 18.34
C VAL A 451 -23.56 -3.13 17.63
N ALA A 452 -24.63 -3.20 18.41
CA ALA A 452 -26.00 -2.97 17.96
C ALA A 452 -26.68 -1.97 18.90
N ALA A 453 -27.16 -0.86 18.34
CA ALA A 453 -27.88 0.18 19.08
C ALA A 453 -28.79 0.95 18.13
N GLY A 454 -29.98 1.31 18.61
CA GLY A 454 -30.99 2.09 17.86
C GLY A 454 -31.26 1.59 16.45
N GLY A 455 -31.52 0.28 16.32
CA GLY A 455 -31.83 -0.39 15.05
C GLY A 455 -30.66 -0.57 14.07
N GLU A 456 -29.49 0.04 14.30
CA GLU A 456 -28.27 -0.19 13.51
C GLU A 456 -27.46 -1.34 14.11
N ILE A 457 -26.92 -2.18 13.24
CA ILE A 457 -26.06 -3.31 13.56
C ILE A 457 -24.75 -3.09 12.84
N ARG A 458 -23.64 -3.20 13.57
CA ARG A 458 -22.30 -3.13 13.00
C ARG A 458 -21.41 -4.19 13.61
N PHE A 459 -20.69 -4.94 12.79
CA PHE A 459 -19.66 -5.84 13.28
C PHE A 459 -18.56 -6.01 12.25
N THR A 460 -17.36 -6.35 12.72
CA THR A 460 -16.17 -6.50 11.90
C THR A 460 -15.51 -7.85 12.16
N SER A 461 -14.76 -8.32 11.18
CA SER A 461 -13.94 -9.52 11.30
C SER A 461 -12.69 -9.40 10.42
N SER A 462 -11.60 -10.00 10.88
CA SER A 462 -10.31 -10.02 10.19
C SER A 462 -9.86 -11.47 10.02
N HIS A 463 -9.74 -11.93 8.78
CA HIS A 463 -9.41 -13.32 8.44
C HIS A 463 -7.98 -13.42 7.91
N PRO A 464 -7.06 -14.12 8.59
CA PRO A 464 -5.71 -14.32 8.10
C PRO A 464 -5.70 -15.05 6.74
N TYR A 465 -4.90 -14.58 5.79
CA TYR A 465 -4.67 -15.22 4.50
C TYR A 465 -3.27 -14.87 4.00
N GLU A 466 -2.39 -15.88 3.94
CA GLU A 466 -0.98 -15.70 3.56
C GLU A 466 -0.31 -14.60 4.42
N ALA A 467 0.34 -13.61 3.79
CA ALA A 467 0.96 -12.47 4.46
C ALA A 467 -0.01 -11.34 4.85
N ALA A 468 -1.31 -11.49 4.57
CA ALA A 468 -2.31 -10.45 4.74
C ALA A 468 -3.49 -10.92 5.61
N ASN A 469 -4.40 -10.00 5.89
CA ASN A 469 -5.68 -10.29 6.53
C ASN A 469 -6.80 -9.71 5.65
N ILE A 470 -7.85 -10.50 5.41
CA ILE A 470 -9.07 -10.06 4.73
C ILE A 470 -9.98 -9.38 5.75
N ALA A 471 -10.37 -8.14 5.48
CA ALA A 471 -11.20 -7.32 6.34
C ALA A 471 -12.65 -7.30 5.85
N TYR A 472 -13.58 -7.55 6.76
CA TYR A 472 -15.02 -7.35 6.54
C TYR A 472 -15.55 -6.39 7.59
N THR A 473 -16.25 -5.34 7.14
CA THR A 473 -17.00 -4.43 8.01
C THR A 473 -18.46 -4.43 7.59
N PHE A 474 -19.30 -5.09 8.38
CA PHE A 474 -20.74 -5.18 8.14
C PHE A 474 -21.44 -4.01 8.85
N VAL A 475 -22.29 -3.31 8.11
CA VAL A 475 -23.24 -2.33 8.63
C VAL A 475 -24.62 -2.69 8.11
N GLY A 476 -25.62 -2.74 8.97
CA GLY A 476 -26.96 -3.14 8.59
C GLY A 476 -27.99 -2.83 9.66
N ARG A 477 -29.16 -3.43 9.51
CA ARG A 477 -30.30 -3.32 10.42
C ARG A 477 -31.10 -4.61 10.43
N LYS A 478 -31.90 -4.79 11.47
CA LYS A 478 -32.89 -5.88 11.54
C LYS A 478 -34.20 -5.45 10.88
N ILE A 479 -34.77 -6.30 10.02
CA ILE A 479 -36.08 -6.11 9.40
C ILE A 479 -36.86 -7.42 9.57
N GLY A 480 -37.85 -7.44 10.46
CA GLY A 480 -38.52 -8.69 10.87
C GLY A 480 -37.50 -9.67 11.45
N ASP A 481 -37.45 -10.89 10.90
CA ASP A 481 -36.51 -11.94 11.31
C ASP A 481 -35.22 -11.99 10.47
N GLU A 482 -35.04 -11.05 9.53
CA GLU A 482 -33.83 -10.95 8.71
C GLU A 482 -32.93 -9.81 9.18
N LEU A 483 -31.63 -9.99 8.97
CA LEU A 483 -30.67 -8.88 9.00
C LEU A 483 -30.34 -8.49 7.56
N THR A 484 -30.17 -7.21 7.28
CA THR A 484 -29.74 -6.75 5.95
C THR A 484 -28.87 -5.52 6.03
N GLY A 485 -27.94 -5.39 5.09
CA GLY A 485 -27.10 -4.21 5.02
C GLY A 485 -26.04 -4.28 3.94
N VAL A 486 -24.97 -3.52 4.18
CA VAL A 486 -23.80 -3.41 3.32
C VAL A 486 -22.58 -3.92 4.07
N VAL A 487 -21.70 -4.61 3.37
CA VAL A 487 -20.38 -5.00 3.87
C VAL A 487 -19.33 -4.25 3.07
N THR A 488 -18.39 -3.63 3.76
CA THR A 488 -17.18 -3.04 3.18
C THR A 488 -16.06 -4.07 3.21
N LEU A 489 -15.33 -4.19 2.11
CA LEU A 489 -14.40 -5.27 1.83
C LEU A 489 -12.99 -4.74 1.59
N GLY A 490 -11.98 -5.42 2.14
CA GLY A 490 -10.60 -5.10 1.86
C GLY A 490 -9.65 -6.20 2.32
N ALA A 491 -8.36 -5.96 2.16
CA ALA A 491 -7.32 -6.80 2.72
C ALA A 491 -6.07 -5.97 2.94
N ALA A 492 -5.29 -6.25 3.99
CA ALA A 492 -4.05 -5.55 4.23
C ALA A 492 -3.07 -6.42 5.01
N THR A 493 -1.77 -6.14 4.84
CA THR A 493 -0.77 -6.64 5.79
C THR A 493 -0.80 -5.80 7.05
N ASP A 494 -0.16 -6.33 8.09
CA ASP A 494 -0.08 -5.72 9.41
C ASP A 494 0.43 -4.27 9.42
N GLY A 495 1.35 -3.92 8.51
CA GLY A 495 1.92 -2.57 8.39
C GLY A 495 1.06 -1.58 7.61
N HIS A 496 -0.03 -2.05 6.99
CA HIS A 496 -0.96 -1.24 6.18
C HIS A 496 -2.41 -1.36 6.69
N TRP A 497 -2.59 -1.80 7.94
CA TRP A 497 -3.88 -2.06 8.53
C TRP A 497 -4.59 -0.74 8.89
N GLY A 498 -5.35 -0.19 7.94
CA GLY A 498 -6.02 1.11 8.01
C GLY A 498 -7.33 1.13 7.20
N PRO A 499 -8.24 2.09 7.41
CA PRO A 499 -9.55 2.11 6.73
C PRO A 499 -9.45 2.05 5.21
N VAL A 500 -8.41 2.64 4.62
CA VAL A 500 -8.18 2.64 3.17
C VAL A 500 -8.00 1.22 2.65
N PHE A 501 -7.01 0.47 3.14
CA PHE A 501 -6.76 -0.90 2.68
C PHE A 501 -7.80 -1.91 3.17
N CYS A 502 -8.43 -1.65 4.33
CA CYS A 502 -9.54 -2.47 4.82
C CYS A 502 -10.87 -2.24 4.05
N SER A 503 -10.91 -1.27 3.12
CA SER A 503 -12.08 -0.98 2.27
C SER A 503 -11.80 -0.97 0.76
N GLN A 504 -10.56 -1.27 0.36
CA GLN A 504 -10.10 -1.09 -1.02
C GLN A 504 -10.77 -1.98 -2.06
N PHE A 505 -11.50 -3.03 -1.66
CA PHE A 505 -12.25 -3.90 -2.56
C PHE A 505 -13.73 -3.49 -2.69
N GLY A 506 -14.09 -2.33 -2.14
CA GLY A 506 -15.41 -1.75 -2.29
C GLY A 506 -16.45 -2.35 -1.35
N LYS A 507 -17.70 -2.39 -1.81
CA LYS A 507 -18.87 -2.75 -1.00
C LYS A 507 -19.69 -3.85 -1.66
N ALA A 508 -20.35 -4.67 -0.85
CA ALA A 508 -21.33 -5.66 -1.28
C ALA A 508 -22.58 -5.60 -0.39
N ASN A 509 -23.72 -6.05 -0.91
CA ASN A 509 -24.93 -6.19 -0.11
C ASN A 509 -24.94 -7.53 0.61
N TRP A 510 -25.53 -7.57 1.80
CA TRP A 510 -25.74 -8.82 2.53
C TRP A 510 -27.14 -8.91 3.13
N ARG A 511 -27.58 -10.15 3.30
CA ARG A 511 -28.75 -10.52 4.11
C ARG A 511 -28.38 -11.66 5.04
N ALA A 512 -29.00 -11.76 6.20
CA ALA A 512 -28.81 -12.92 7.06
C ALA A 512 -30.13 -13.49 7.58
N LYS A 513 -30.20 -14.82 7.64
CA LYS A 513 -31.32 -15.58 8.21
C LYS A 513 -30.85 -16.44 9.37
N ARG A 514 -31.65 -16.54 10.41
CA ARG A 514 -31.36 -17.37 11.58
C ARG A 514 -31.37 -18.86 11.19
N ILE A 515 -30.36 -19.60 11.64
CA ILE A 515 -30.26 -21.05 11.44
C ILE A 515 -30.85 -21.74 12.68
N GLY A 516 -31.82 -22.62 12.49
CA GLY A 516 -32.36 -23.47 13.57
C GLY A 516 -33.52 -22.88 14.39
N ALA A 517 -34.17 -21.81 13.92
CA ALA A 517 -35.53 -21.51 14.38
C ALA A 517 -36.49 -22.45 13.65
N SER A 518 -36.87 -23.56 14.29
CA SER A 518 -38.16 -24.16 13.96
C SER A 518 -39.28 -23.21 14.41
N PRO A 519 -40.39 -23.12 13.67
CA PRO A 519 -41.52 -22.25 14.01
C PRO A 519 -42.09 -22.50 15.41
#